data_AF-A0A0E9ZUQ4-F1
#
_entry.id   AF-A0A0E9ZUQ4-F1
#
_cell.length_a   1.000
_cell.length_b   1.000
_cell.length_c   1.000
_cell.angle_alpha   90.00
_cell.angle_beta   90.00
_cell.angle_gamma   90.00
#
_symmetry.space_group_name_H-M   'P 1'
#
loop_
_entity.id
_entity.type
_entity.pdbx_description
1 polymer ?
#
loop_
_entity_poly.entity_id
_entity_poly.type
_entity_poly.pdbx_seq_one_letter_code
_entity_poly.pdbx_strand_id
1 'polypeptide(L)'
;MFIGIPTHFWLLPVAGLIAYFGLKWAEQSYNRATMLRAVTYLLLIALAVLPNGFYALFPPSPDMPELLLKREPLPSYEGRFYLDAFYVFSGWALSKVAKLKFS
;
A
#
# COMPACT_ATOMS: atom_id res chain seq x y z
N MET A 1 -8.86 19.31 -14.31
CA MET A 1 -9.29 18.03 -14.92
C MET A 1 -8.04 17.35 -15.48
N PHE A 2 -7.58 16.29 -14.82
CA PHE A 2 -6.62 15.32 -15.35
C PHE A 2 -7.20 13.98 -14.90
N ILE A 3 -7.54 13.08 -15.82
CA ILE A 3 -7.68 11.65 -15.49
C ILE A 3 -6.24 11.17 -15.24
N GLY A 4 -5.63 11.68 -14.17
CA GLY A 4 -4.35 11.21 -13.68
C GLY A 4 -4.61 9.88 -13.01
N ILE A 5 -3.74 8.92 -13.28
CA ILE A 5 -3.68 7.69 -12.50
C ILE A 5 -3.79 8.09 -11.02
N PRO A 6 -4.73 7.52 -10.25
CA PRO A 6 -4.88 7.85 -8.84
C PRO A 6 -3.53 7.81 -8.15
N THR A 7 -3.26 8.81 -7.33
CA THR A 7 -2.01 8.89 -6.57
C THR A 7 -1.81 7.53 -5.88
N HIS A 8 -0.63 6.93 -6.08
CA HIS A 8 -0.28 5.61 -5.54
C HIS A 8 -1.02 4.39 -6.08
N PHE A 9 -1.61 4.44 -7.28
CA PHE A 9 -2.13 3.22 -7.95
C PHE A 9 -1.12 2.07 -8.05
N TRP A 10 0.18 2.40 -8.11
CA TRP A 10 1.28 1.42 -8.11
C TRP A 10 1.30 0.52 -6.86
N LEU A 11 0.66 0.90 -5.76
CA LEU A 11 0.53 0.07 -4.56
C LEU A 11 -0.22 -1.23 -4.85
N LEU A 12 -1.19 -1.23 -5.77
CA LEU A 12 -1.98 -2.40 -6.12
C LEU A 12 -1.11 -3.53 -6.71
N PRO A 13 -0.37 -3.33 -7.82
CA PRO A 13 0.48 -4.38 -8.36
C PRO A 13 1.61 -4.77 -7.40
N VAL A 14 2.19 -3.81 -6.66
CA VAL A 14 3.26 -4.11 -5.68
C VAL A 14 2.75 -4.97 -4.54
N ALA A 15 1.59 -4.65 -3.95
CA ALA A 15 0.96 -5.46 -2.92
C ALA A 15 0.62 -6.87 -3.45
N GLY A 16 0.14 -6.96 -4.69
CA GLY A 16 -0.11 -8.24 -5.36
C GLY A 16 1.13 -9.11 -5.47
N LEU A 17 2.26 -8.54 -5.90
CA LEU A 17 3.53 -9.27 -6.01
C LEU A 17 4.07 -9.70 -4.64
N ILE A 18 4.07 -8.81 -3.65
CA ILE A 18 4.51 -9.11 -2.28
C ILE A 18 3.68 -10.27 -1.71
N ALA A 19 2.36 -10.19 -1.81
CA ALA A 19 1.47 -11.21 -1.30
C ALA A 19 1.64 -12.55 -2.05
N TYR A 20 1.74 -12.52 -3.38
CA TYR A 20 1.90 -13.73 -4.19
C TYR A 20 3.19 -14.48 -3.86
N PHE A 21 4.34 -13.81 -3.93
CA PHE A 21 5.64 -14.46 -3.69
C PHE A 21 5.85 -14.77 -2.21
N GLY A 22 5.50 -13.85 -1.32
CA GLY A 22 5.69 -14.02 0.13
C GLY A 22 4.92 -15.21 0.68
N LEU A 23 3.65 -15.39 0.27
CA LEU A 23 2.84 -16.53 0.68
C LEU A 23 3.26 -17.83 -0.01
N LYS A 24 3.63 -17.78 -1.29
CA LYS A 24 4.15 -18.95 -2.01
C LYS A 24 5.43 -19.50 -1.38
N TRP A 25 6.38 -18.64 -1.03
CA TRP A 25 7.60 -19.05 -0.34
C TRP A 25 7.34 -19.55 1.07
N ALA A 26 6.37 -18.97 1.78
CA ALA A 26 5.97 -19.46 3.09
C ALA A 26 5.43 -20.89 3.04
N GLU A 27 4.68 -21.25 2.00
CA GLU A 27 4.14 -22.60 1.83
C GLU A 27 5.21 -23.63 1.44
N GLN A 28 6.24 -23.20 0.72
CA GLN A 28 7.38 -24.06 0.35
C GLN A 28 8.37 -24.28 1.50
N SER A 29 8.29 -23.51 2.60
CA SER A 29 9.24 -23.58 3.70
C SER A 29 8.63 -24.18 4.96
N TYR A 30 8.99 -25.42 5.27
CA TYR A 30 8.48 -26.11 6.46
C TYR A 30 8.88 -25.42 7.79
N ASN A 31 10.13 -24.96 7.89
CA ASN A 31 10.66 -24.38 9.12
C ASN A 31 10.45 -22.86 9.27
N ARG A 32 10.19 -22.15 8.16
CA ARG A 32 10.10 -20.67 8.16
C ARG A 32 8.74 -20.13 7.73
N ALA A 33 7.74 -20.99 7.51
CA ALA A 33 6.40 -20.59 7.07
C ALA A 33 5.83 -19.43 7.88
N THR A 34 5.86 -19.54 9.22
CA THR A 34 5.32 -18.52 10.12
C THR A 34 6.06 -17.19 10.01
N MET A 35 7.39 -17.23 9.98
CA MET A 35 8.23 -16.03 9.84
C MET A 35 7.99 -15.35 8.48
N LEU A 36 7.96 -16.11 7.39
CA LEU A 36 7.73 -15.58 6.05
C LEU A 36 6.33 -14.97 5.91
N ARG A 37 5.30 -15.58 6.50
CA ARG A 37 3.96 -14.98 6.57
C ARG A 37 3.96 -13.68 7.35
N ALA A 38 4.58 -13.66 8.54
CA ALA A 38 4.67 -12.46 9.37
C ALA A 38 5.37 -11.32 8.62
N VAL A 39 6.52 -11.57 7.99
CA VAL A 39 7.24 -10.59 7.18
C VAL A 39 6.40 -10.11 6.01
N THR A 40 5.70 -11.00 5.30
CA THR A 40 4.82 -10.63 4.18
C THR A 40 3.71 -9.69 4.64
N TYR A 41 3.05 -10.00 5.75
CA TYR A 41 1.98 -9.14 6.28
C TYR A 41 2.51 -7.82 6.81
N LEU A 42 3.68 -7.80 7.47
CA LEU A 42 4.32 -6.56 7.89
C LEU A 42 4.66 -5.67 6.70
N LEU A 43 5.16 -6.23 5.60
CA LEU A 43 5.43 -5.47 4.38
C LEU A 43 4.15 -4.89 3.78
N LEU A 44 3.05 -5.65 3.76
CA LEU A 44 1.76 -5.14 3.28
C LEU A 44 1.22 -4.02 4.18
N ILE A 45 1.32 -4.15 5.51
CA ILE A 45 0.92 -3.09 6.45
C ILE A 45 1.78 -1.84 6.25
N ALA A 46 3.11 -2.00 6.15
CA ALA A 46 4.01 -0.89 5.89
C ALA A 46 3.68 -0.19 4.58
N LEU A 47 3.35 -0.95 3.53
CA LEU A 47 2.97 -0.41 2.22
C LEU A 47 1.65 0.37 2.27
N ALA A 48 0.69 -0.05 3.10
CA ALA A 48 -0.58 0.66 3.28
C ALA A 48 -0.43 1.94 4.12
N VAL A 49 0.55 1.98 5.03
CA VAL A 49 0.68 3.05 6.02
C VAL A 49 1.75 4.08 5.66
N LEU A 50 2.90 3.69 5.13
CA LEU A 50 4.01 4.61 4.89
C LEU A 50 3.71 5.75 3.90
N PRO A 51 2.96 5.56 2.78
CA PRO A 51 2.85 6.62 1.78
C PRO A 51 2.05 7.84 2.27
N ASN A 52 0.94 7.63 2.98
CA ASN A 52 0.09 8.72 3.48
C ASN A 52 -0.20 8.68 4.99
N GLY A 53 0.16 7.61 5.71
CA GLY A 53 -0.17 7.48 7.14
C GLY A 53 0.53 8.49 8.03
N PHE A 54 1.78 8.88 7.69
CA PHE A 54 2.46 9.96 8.42
C PHE A 54 1.72 11.30 8.25
N TYR A 55 1.35 11.66 7.02
CA TYR A 55 0.62 12.90 6.73
C TYR A 55 -0.85 12.86 7.17
N ALA A 56 -1.44 11.67 7.33
CA ALA A 56 -2.77 11.52 7.92
C ALA A 56 -2.77 11.76 9.43
N LEU A 57 -1.72 11.30 10.15
CA LEU A 57 -1.58 11.51 11.60
C LEU A 57 -1.02 12.90 11.94
N PHE A 58 -0.13 13.41 11.09
CA PHE A 58 0.53 14.71 11.22
C PHE A 58 0.30 15.52 9.94
N PRO A 59 -0.91 16.10 9.76
CA PRO A 59 -1.19 16.93 8.59
C PRO A 59 -0.22 18.12 8.56
N PRO A 60 0.40 18.42 7.41
CA PRO A 60 1.31 19.54 7.30
C PRO A 60 0.55 20.85 7.54
N SER A 61 1.12 21.75 8.35
CA SER A 61 0.47 23.02 8.65
C SER A 61 0.45 23.91 7.40
N PRO A 62 -0.60 24.74 7.22
CA PRO A 62 -0.69 25.69 6.11
C PRO A 62 0.50 26.65 6.01
N ASP A 63 1.24 26.83 7.11
CA ASP A 63 2.38 27.74 7.24
C ASP A 63 3.71 27.14 6.76
N MET A 64 3.73 25.89 6.27
CA MET A 64 4.95 25.30 5.72
C MET A 64 5.37 26.00 4.41
N PRO A 65 6.65 26.42 4.28
CA PRO A 65 7.13 27.18 3.11
C PRO A 65 6.83 26.51 1.76
N GLU A 66 6.84 25.16 1.74
CA GLU A 66 6.59 24.35 0.55
C GLU A 66 5.14 24.45 0.03
N LEU A 67 4.16 24.66 0.93
CA LEU A 67 2.75 24.81 0.61
C LEU A 67 2.42 26.25 0.20
N LEU A 68 3.05 27.22 0.88
CA LEU A 68 2.96 28.64 0.52
C LEU A 68 3.50 28.92 -0.89
N LEU A 69 4.54 28.19 -1.32
CA LEU A 69 5.10 28.26 -2.68
C LEU A 69 4.16 27.72 -3.76
N LYS A 70 3.31 26.74 -3.44
CA LYS A 70 2.46 26.06 -4.44
C LYS A 70 1.04 26.60 -4.56
N ARG A 71 0.53 27.38 -3.58
CA ARG A 71 -0.85 27.90 -3.55
C ARG A 71 -1.94 26.84 -3.84
N GLU A 72 -1.65 25.56 -3.66
CA GLU A 72 -2.62 24.49 -3.87
C GLU A 72 -3.32 24.15 -2.55
N PRO A 73 -4.62 23.84 -2.58
CA PRO A 73 -5.32 23.36 -1.40
C PRO A 73 -4.67 22.07 -0.90
N LEU A 74 -4.49 21.96 0.43
CA LEU A 74 -3.98 20.75 1.07
C LEU A 74 -4.83 19.55 0.63
N PRO A 75 -4.21 18.48 0.11
CA PRO A 75 -4.95 17.30 -0.27
C PRO A 75 -5.53 16.59 0.97
N SER A 76 -6.65 15.89 0.80
CA SER A 76 -7.20 15.02 1.85
C SER A 76 -6.27 13.81 2.07
N TYR A 77 -5.35 13.93 3.02
CA TYR A 77 -4.43 12.85 3.38
C TYR A 77 -5.15 11.64 3.99
N GLU A 78 -6.25 11.86 4.70
CA GLU A 78 -7.14 10.77 5.17
C GLU A 78 -7.70 9.98 3.99
N GLY A 79 -8.28 10.65 2.99
CA GLY A 79 -8.81 10.00 1.79
C GLY A 79 -7.73 9.25 1.00
N ARG A 80 -6.52 9.80 0.93
CA ARG A 80 -5.38 9.13 0.28
C ARG A 80 -4.89 7.92 1.07
N PHE A 81 -4.87 7.99 2.40
CA PHE A 81 -4.54 6.85 3.25
C PHE A 81 -5.56 5.70 3.10
N TYR A 82 -6.86 6.01 3.06
CA TYR A 82 -7.89 5.01 2.75
C TYR A 82 -7.68 4.38 1.38
N LEU A 83 -7.30 5.17 0.38
CA LEU A 83 -7.05 4.68 -0.97
C LEU A 83 -5.83 3.75 -1.02
N ASP A 84 -4.74 4.09 -0.30
CA ASP A 84 -3.57 3.22 -0.17
C ASP A 84 -3.94 1.87 0.47
N ALA A 85 -4.68 1.91 1.59
CA ALA A 85 -5.16 0.71 2.26
C ALA A 85 -6.04 -0.16 1.36
N PHE A 86 -6.93 0.49 0.58
CA PHE A 86 -7.76 -0.18 -0.40
C PHE A 86 -6.94 -0.85 -1.51
N TYR A 87 -5.92 -0.16 -2.06
CA TYR A 87 -5.05 -0.73 -3.09
C TYR A 87 -4.22 -1.90 -2.59
N VAL A 88 -3.68 -1.79 -1.38
CA VAL A 88 -2.91 -2.87 -0.77
C VAL A 88 -3.79 -4.09 -0.49
N PHE A 89 -4.98 -3.88 0.09
CA PHE A 89 -5.93 -4.96 0.33
C PHE A 89 -6.38 -5.62 -0.98
N SER A 90 -6.69 -4.82 -2.00
CA SER A 90 -7.09 -5.32 -3.31
C SER A 90 -5.97 -6.11 -3.98
N GLY A 91 -4.72 -5.64 -3.93
CA GLY A 91 -3.56 -6.37 -4.41
C GLY A 91 -3.38 -7.71 -3.70
N TRP A 92 -3.49 -7.73 -2.38
CA TRP A 92 -3.47 -8.97 -1.60
C TRP A 92 -4.60 -9.92 -2.00
N ALA A 93 -5.83 -9.43 -2.16
CA ALA A 93 -6.98 -10.25 -2.55
C ALA A 93 -6.80 -10.83 -3.96
N LEU A 94 -6.35 -10.01 -4.91
CA LEU A 94 -6.03 -10.44 -6.27
C LEU A 94 -4.94 -11.50 -6.30
N SER A 95 -3.94 -11.43 -5.42
CA SER A 95 -2.89 -12.45 -5.35
C SER A 95 -3.46 -13.83 -4.99
N LYS A 96 -4.51 -13.89 -4.15
CA LYS A 96 -5.19 -15.15 -3.83
C LYS A 96 -5.98 -15.69 -5.02
N VAL A 97 -6.68 -14.83 -5.75
CA VAL A 97 -7.40 -15.23 -6.97
C VAL A 97 -6.42 -15.72 -8.04
N ALA A 98 -5.31 -15.01 -8.24
CA ALA A 98 -4.24 -15.42 -9.15
C ALA A 98 -3.66 -16.76 -8.75
N LYS A 99 -3.40 -16.98 -7.45
CA LYS A 99 -2.95 -18.27 -6.94
C LYS A 99 -3.94 -19.40 -7.27
N LEU A 100 -5.25 -19.20 -7.09
CA LEU A 100 -6.25 -20.21 -7.44
C LEU A 100 -6.28 -20.53 -8.95
N LYS A 101 -6.05 -19.53 -9.81
CA LYS A 101 -6.09 -19.70 -11.27
C LYS A 101 -4.83 -20.34 -11.85
N PHE A 102 -3.67 -20.13 -11.22
CA PHE A 102 -2.36 -20.55 -11.73
C PHE A 102 -1.65 -21.60 -10.85
N SER A 103 -2.38 -22.24 -9.92
CA SER A 103 -1.87 -23.35 -9.10
C SER A 103 -1.90 -24.68 -9.83
#